data_AF-A0A7X7MI14-F1
#
_entry.id   AF-A0A7X7MI14-F1
#
_cell.length_a   1.000
_cell.length_b   1.000
_cell.length_c   1.000
_cell.angle_alpha   90.00
_cell.angle_beta   90.00
_cell.angle_gamma   90.00
#
_symmetry.space_group_name_H-M   'P 1'
#
loop_
_entity.id
_entity.type
_entity.pdbx_description
1 polymer ?
#
loop_
_entity_poly.entity_id
_entity_poly.type
_entity_poly.pdbx_seq_one_letter_code
_entity_poly.pdbx_strand_id
1 'polypeptide(L)'
;DNGSNVHALIQAAQYSQDPARRERYLAAAKKWLDCWVPIWGLADGSYGNGIWGGHKLNGTYSMAMNVCSAFAAYTLATGDRHYIENAEGFAQFQCANWHPAGIPIRFNVYPMPEHQALIGDYGRIFYMLEALCWTHYVSENQDLRQTIAGRLRQWLQADILKRFPVEKPWFDLNKLYLTQVVKESLEGWNDSAHDGLRFYWQVAKCCAIPHLLAYFCNHIEDREDIRLRVQKAGQYLANPLQARMCAVMADDVEPEFCMQATGFAGLSLAEALVSDSPFQAYLR
;
A
#
# COMPACT_ATOMS: atom_id res chain seq x y z
N ASP A 1 10.61 0.06 8.83
CA ASP A 1 9.78 0.56 7.73
C ASP A 1 10.66 1.26 6.68
N ASN A 2 11.38 0.48 5.86
CA ASN A 2 12.30 1.01 4.84
C ASN A 2 11.97 0.54 3.42
N GLY A 3 10.97 -0.35 3.25
CA GLY A 3 10.60 -0.90 1.95
C GLY A 3 10.13 0.17 0.97
N SER A 4 9.27 1.10 1.42
CA SER A 4 8.82 2.25 0.61
C SER A 4 9.97 3.16 0.18
N ASN A 5 10.93 3.42 1.05
CA ASN A 5 12.08 4.26 0.74
C ASN A 5 12.97 3.61 -0.33
N VAL A 6 13.20 2.31 -0.23
CA VAL A 6 13.99 1.56 -1.23
C VAL A 6 13.22 1.44 -2.54
N HIS A 7 11.91 1.20 -2.50
CA HIS A 7 11.06 1.23 -3.67
C HIS A 7 11.11 2.60 -4.38
N ALA A 8 10.96 3.69 -3.64
CA ALA A 8 11.08 5.05 -4.18
C ALA A 8 12.48 5.31 -4.78
N LEU A 9 13.54 4.77 -4.17
CA LEU A 9 14.90 4.86 -4.70
C LEU A 9 15.04 4.12 -6.04
N ILE A 10 14.43 2.93 -6.17
CA ILE A 10 14.42 2.13 -7.41
C ILE A 10 13.66 2.86 -8.52
N GLN A 11 12.50 3.45 -8.20
CA GLN A 11 11.74 4.28 -9.13
C GLN A 11 12.55 5.51 -9.56
N ALA A 12 13.15 6.22 -8.60
CA ALA A 12 14.00 7.38 -8.89
C ALA A 12 15.19 7.04 -9.80
N ALA A 13 15.72 5.82 -9.70
CA ALA A 13 16.78 5.34 -10.58
C ALA A 13 16.33 5.30 -12.05
N GLN A 14 15.06 4.97 -12.33
CA GLN A 14 14.53 4.94 -13.70
C GLN A 14 14.33 6.34 -14.30
N TYR A 15 14.16 7.36 -13.48
CA TYR A 15 14.07 8.76 -13.92
C TYR A 15 15.43 9.47 -13.98
N SER A 16 16.50 8.83 -13.51
CA SER A 16 17.84 9.44 -13.51
C SER A 16 18.47 9.42 -14.91
N GLN A 17 18.72 10.61 -15.46
CA GLN A 17 19.47 10.76 -16.72
C GLN A 17 20.98 10.53 -16.55
N ASP A 18 21.49 10.63 -15.31
CA ASP A 18 22.88 10.33 -14.97
C ASP A 18 23.04 8.81 -14.74
N PRO A 19 23.78 8.08 -15.60
CA PRO A 19 23.96 6.64 -15.46
C PRO A 19 24.67 6.25 -14.15
N ALA A 20 25.62 7.06 -13.69
CA ALA A 20 26.34 6.78 -12.45
C ALA A 20 25.42 6.95 -11.23
N ARG A 21 24.49 7.91 -11.27
CA ARG A 21 23.46 8.05 -10.22
C ARG A 21 22.47 6.88 -10.24
N ARG A 22 22.02 6.45 -11.42
CA ARG A 22 21.16 5.27 -11.58
C ARG A 22 21.83 4.03 -10.97
N GLU A 23 23.09 3.78 -11.32
CA GLU A 23 23.86 2.65 -10.81
C GLU A 23 24.00 2.71 -9.28
N ARG A 24 24.33 3.88 -8.71
CA ARG A 24 24.42 4.04 -7.24
C ARG A 24 23.10 3.73 -6.55
N TYR A 25 21.97 4.16 -7.10
CA TYR A 25 20.65 3.92 -6.52
C TYR A 25 20.29 2.43 -6.55
N LEU A 26 20.48 1.76 -7.69
CA LEU A 26 20.22 0.33 -7.81
C LEU A 26 21.17 -0.50 -6.96
N ALA A 27 22.46 -0.15 -6.88
CA ALA A 27 23.43 -0.84 -6.04
C ALA A 27 23.07 -0.71 -4.55
N ALA A 28 22.62 0.47 -4.10
CA ALA A 28 22.16 0.68 -2.74
C ALA A 28 20.89 -0.14 -2.43
N ALA A 29 19.92 -0.16 -3.36
CA ALA A 29 18.73 -0.99 -3.24
C ALA A 29 19.08 -2.48 -3.15
N LYS A 30 19.92 -2.97 -4.07
CA LYS A 30 20.40 -4.35 -4.08
C LYS A 30 21.05 -4.73 -2.75
N LYS A 31 21.96 -3.91 -2.26
CA LYS A 31 22.65 -4.15 -0.98
C LYS A 31 21.66 -4.28 0.18
N TRP A 32 20.60 -3.48 0.20
CA TRP A 32 19.57 -3.60 1.23
C TRP A 32 18.73 -4.88 1.06
N LEU A 33 18.31 -5.19 -0.17
CA LEU A 33 17.54 -6.41 -0.49
C LEU A 33 18.33 -7.69 -0.21
N ASP A 34 19.64 -7.71 -0.46
CA ASP A 34 20.49 -8.89 -0.25
C ASP A 34 20.96 -9.06 1.20
N CYS A 35 21.32 -7.96 1.86
CA CYS A 35 22.04 -8.03 3.13
C CYS A 35 21.14 -7.75 4.33
N TRP A 36 20.07 -6.96 4.18
CA TRP A 36 19.23 -6.55 5.31
C TRP A 36 17.92 -7.32 5.35
N VAL A 37 17.22 -7.41 4.22
CA VAL A 37 15.90 -8.04 4.17
C VAL A 37 15.91 -9.52 4.60
N PRO A 38 16.87 -10.37 4.17
CA PRO A 38 16.83 -11.80 4.48
C PRO A 38 17.00 -12.10 5.97
N ILE A 39 17.60 -11.18 6.75
CA ILE A 39 17.71 -11.29 8.21
C ILE A 39 16.33 -11.41 8.88
N TRP A 40 15.31 -10.85 8.23
CA TRP A 40 13.95 -10.70 8.76
C TRP A 40 12.92 -11.57 8.03
N GLY A 41 13.35 -12.36 7.05
CA GLY A 41 12.49 -13.34 6.38
C GLY A 41 12.13 -14.50 7.31
N LEU A 42 10.87 -14.92 7.26
CA LEU A 42 10.33 -16.03 8.05
C LEU A 42 10.07 -17.24 7.13
N ALA A 43 10.03 -18.44 7.73
CA ALA A 43 9.92 -19.70 7.00
C ALA A 43 8.59 -19.85 6.23
N ASP A 44 7.56 -19.11 6.62
CA ASP A 44 6.24 -19.08 5.96
C ASP A 44 6.14 -18.06 4.81
N GLY A 45 7.25 -17.40 4.46
CA GLY A 45 7.31 -16.37 3.41
C GLY A 45 6.93 -14.97 3.90
N SER A 46 6.61 -14.79 5.17
CA SER A 46 6.34 -13.48 5.76
C SER A 46 7.60 -12.79 6.30
N TYR A 47 7.49 -11.53 6.73
CA TYR A 47 8.61 -10.74 7.24
C TYR A 47 8.36 -10.18 8.64
N GLY A 48 9.40 -10.14 9.45
CA GLY A 48 9.39 -9.53 10.77
C GLY A 48 9.61 -8.02 10.76
N ASN A 49 9.24 -7.35 11.86
CA ASN A 49 9.44 -5.90 12.03
C ASN A 49 10.89 -5.49 12.35
N GLY A 50 11.82 -6.45 12.43
CA GLY A 50 13.20 -6.13 12.75
C GLY A 50 13.44 -5.95 14.25
N ILE A 51 14.09 -4.83 14.59
CA ILE A 51 14.35 -4.41 15.96
C ILE A 51 13.46 -3.21 16.27
N TRP A 52 12.61 -3.32 17.28
CA TRP A 52 11.77 -2.23 17.76
C TRP A 52 12.07 -1.94 19.23
N GLY A 53 12.38 -0.70 19.56
CA GLY A 53 12.71 -0.30 20.94
C GLY A 53 13.89 -1.08 21.55
N GLY A 54 14.84 -1.53 20.73
CA GLY A 54 15.96 -2.37 21.17
C GLY A 54 15.66 -3.88 21.26
N HIS A 55 14.44 -4.31 20.97
CA HIS A 55 14.03 -5.71 21.02
C HIS A 55 13.84 -6.31 19.63
N LYS A 56 14.37 -7.50 19.41
CA LYS A 56 14.14 -8.27 18.18
C LYS A 56 12.70 -8.79 18.16
N LEU A 57 11.93 -8.44 17.13
CA LEU A 57 10.59 -8.94 16.90
C LEU A 57 10.60 -9.98 15.77
N ASN A 58 10.45 -11.25 16.14
CA ASN A 58 10.53 -12.40 15.22
C ASN A 58 9.17 -12.87 14.68
N GLY A 59 8.12 -12.07 14.83
CA GLY A 59 6.79 -12.37 14.32
C GLY A 59 6.49 -11.60 13.05
N THR A 60 5.63 -12.15 12.20
CA THR A 60 5.06 -11.50 11.03
C THR A 60 4.55 -10.10 11.35
N TYR A 61 4.89 -9.15 10.50
CA TYR A 61 4.48 -7.76 10.62
C TYR A 61 4.06 -7.18 9.29
N SER A 62 2.79 -6.77 9.18
CA SER A 62 2.19 -6.38 7.91
C SER A 62 2.80 -5.14 7.25
N MET A 63 3.38 -4.22 8.03
CA MET A 63 3.99 -3.03 7.41
C MET A 63 5.39 -3.32 6.87
N ALA A 64 6.11 -4.29 7.45
CA ALA A 64 7.38 -4.74 6.87
C ALA A 64 7.19 -5.34 5.48
N MET A 65 5.97 -5.81 5.17
CA MET A 65 5.63 -6.41 3.88
C MET A 65 5.71 -5.46 2.68
N ASN A 66 5.81 -4.14 2.89
CA ASN A 66 6.10 -3.25 1.76
C ASN A 66 7.50 -3.49 1.15
N VAL A 67 8.33 -4.32 1.76
CA VAL A 67 9.54 -4.85 1.13
C VAL A 67 9.24 -5.57 -0.21
N CYS A 68 8.05 -6.13 -0.35
CA CYS A 68 7.66 -6.88 -1.54
C CYS A 68 7.40 -5.97 -2.75
N SER A 69 6.91 -4.74 -2.55
CA SER A 69 6.86 -3.77 -3.64
C SER A 69 8.27 -3.40 -4.12
N ALA A 70 9.25 -3.29 -3.20
CA ALA A 70 10.65 -3.05 -3.55
C ALA A 70 11.27 -4.24 -4.31
N PHE A 71 11.00 -5.48 -3.91
CA PHE A 71 11.43 -6.67 -4.66
C PHE A 71 10.87 -6.69 -6.08
N ALA A 72 9.56 -6.49 -6.23
CA ALA A 72 8.91 -6.45 -7.53
C ALA A 72 9.46 -5.31 -8.41
N ALA A 73 9.58 -4.09 -7.86
CA ALA A 73 10.16 -2.95 -8.55
C ALA A 73 11.62 -3.21 -8.96
N TYR A 74 12.41 -3.89 -8.12
CA TYR A 74 13.80 -4.22 -8.44
C TYR A 74 13.89 -5.27 -9.55
N THR A 75 13.05 -6.31 -9.53
CA THR A 75 12.94 -7.25 -10.66
C THR A 75 12.58 -6.52 -11.93
N LEU A 76 11.61 -5.61 -11.89
CA LEU A 76 11.23 -4.84 -13.07
C LEU A 76 12.36 -3.93 -13.58
N ALA A 77 13.15 -3.33 -12.68
CA ALA A 77 14.29 -2.47 -13.01
C ALA A 77 15.49 -3.19 -13.63
N THR A 78 15.65 -4.49 -13.34
CA THR A 78 16.90 -5.22 -13.61
C THR A 78 16.73 -6.49 -14.41
N GLY A 79 15.51 -7.02 -14.50
CA GLY A 79 15.21 -8.34 -15.04
C GLY A 79 15.62 -9.50 -14.12
N ASP A 80 16.19 -9.23 -12.94
CA ASP A 80 16.59 -10.28 -12.01
C ASP A 80 15.37 -10.89 -11.31
N ARG A 81 15.04 -12.12 -11.70
CA ARG A 81 13.83 -12.82 -11.27
C ARG A 81 13.91 -13.37 -9.85
N HIS A 82 15.10 -13.48 -9.27
CA HIS A 82 15.23 -13.98 -7.91
C HIS A 82 14.46 -13.12 -6.90
N TYR A 83 14.34 -11.81 -7.15
CA TYR A 83 13.62 -10.92 -6.23
C TYR A 83 12.11 -11.08 -6.29
N ILE A 84 11.52 -11.30 -7.48
CA ILE A 84 10.07 -11.48 -7.59
C ILE A 84 9.63 -12.76 -6.88
N GLU A 85 10.43 -13.83 -6.86
CA GLU A 85 10.15 -15.06 -6.09
C GLU A 85 9.93 -14.78 -4.60
N ASN A 86 10.71 -13.85 -4.01
CA ASN A 86 10.55 -13.44 -2.61
C ASN A 86 9.24 -12.64 -2.39
N ALA A 87 8.84 -11.83 -3.36
CA ALA A 87 7.56 -11.11 -3.30
C ALA A 87 6.36 -12.05 -3.52
N GLU A 88 6.49 -13.05 -4.39
CA GLU A 88 5.47 -14.06 -4.64
C GLU A 88 5.17 -14.90 -3.40
N GLY A 89 6.20 -15.37 -2.69
CA GLY A 89 6.03 -16.12 -1.44
C GLY A 89 5.28 -15.32 -0.38
N PHE A 90 5.56 -14.02 -0.29
CA PHE A 90 4.81 -13.13 0.59
C PHE A 90 3.35 -12.95 0.14
N ALA A 91 3.13 -12.65 -1.14
CA ALA A 91 1.78 -12.46 -1.66
C ALA A 91 0.92 -13.70 -1.41
N GLN A 92 1.50 -14.89 -1.57
CA GLN A 92 0.85 -16.15 -1.24
C GLN A 92 0.49 -16.23 0.25
N PHE A 93 1.42 -15.92 1.16
CA PHE A 93 1.14 -15.87 2.60
C PHE A 93 -0.02 -14.92 2.92
N GLN A 94 0.01 -13.70 2.41
CA GLN A 94 -1.01 -12.69 2.71
C GLN A 94 -2.37 -13.06 2.11
N CYS A 95 -2.40 -13.58 0.89
CA CYS A 95 -3.64 -14.04 0.26
C CYS A 95 -4.21 -15.30 0.92
N ALA A 96 -3.39 -16.16 1.52
CA ALA A 96 -3.83 -17.29 2.32
C ALA A 96 -4.44 -16.82 3.66
N ASN A 97 -3.88 -15.77 4.25
CA ASN A 97 -4.34 -15.17 5.49
C ASN A 97 -5.26 -13.96 5.25
N TRP A 98 -6.35 -14.19 4.52
CA TRP A 98 -7.37 -13.19 4.26
C TRP A 98 -8.58 -13.41 5.17
N HIS A 99 -9.19 -12.33 5.67
CA HIS A 99 -10.33 -12.46 6.55
C HIS A 99 -11.56 -12.97 5.77
N PRO A 100 -12.42 -13.83 6.37
CA PRO A 100 -13.66 -14.31 5.73
C PRO A 100 -14.60 -13.19 5.26
N ALA A 101 -14.58 -12.02 5.91
CA ALA A 101 -15.35 -10.85 5.50
C ALA A 101 -14.84 -10.18 4.21
N GLY A 102 -13.79 -10.71 3.56
CA GLY A 102 -13.27 -10.21 2.30
C GLY A 102 -12.21 -9.11 2.44
N ILE A 103 -11.70 -8.85 3.64
CA ILE A 103 -10.70 -7.83 3.92
C ILE A 103 -9.35 -8.43 4.33
N PRO A 104 -8.23 -7.71 4.07
CA PRO A 104 -6.92 -8.20 4.47
C PRO A 104 -6.75 -8.26 5.99
N ILE A 105 -5.97 -9.24 6.47
CA ILE A 105 -5.56 -9.31 7.88
C ILE A 105 -4.27 -8.51 8.07
N ARG A 106 -4.27 -7.63 9.09
CA ARG A 106 -3.08 -6.89 9.53
C ARG A 106 -2.40 -7.63 10.69
N PHE A 107 -1.13 -7.97 10.52
CA PHE A 107 -0.25 -8.50 11.54
C PHE A 107 0.54 -7.36 12.21
N ASN A 108 0.22 -7.00 13.46
CA ASN A 108 0.95 -5.95 14.18
C ASN A 108 2.05 -6.53 15.09
N VAL A 109 1.78 -7.65 15.77
CA VAL A 109 2.73 -8.39 16.62
C VAL A 109 2.32 -9.88 16.62
N TYR A 110 2.89 -10.69 15.73
CA TYR A 110 2.64 -12.14 15.70
C TYR A 110 3.55 -12.89 16.71
N PRO A 111 3.16 -14.03 17.34
CA PRO A 111 1.90 -14.79 17.21
C PRO A 111 0.85 -14.36 18.25
N MET A 112 0.37 -13.13 18.18
CA MET A 112 -0.90 -12.79 18.80
C MET A 112 -1.92 -12.56 17.67
N PRO A 113 -2.77 -13.55 17.34
CA PRO A 113 -3.98 -13.29 16.59
C PRO A 113 -4.95 -12.62 17.56
N GLU A 114 -4.72 -11.35 17.85
CA GLU A 114 -5.77 -10.56 18.44
C GLU A 114 -6.86 -10.46 17.37
N HIS A 115 -8.00 -11.08 17.63
CA HIS A 115 -9.26 -10.71 17.02
C HIS A 115 -9.52 -9.20 17.20
N GLN A 116 -8.84 -8.56 18.17
CA GLN A 116 -8.75 -7.10 18.33
C GLN A 116 -7.74 -6.41 17.39
N ALA A 117 -6.80 -7.14 16.76
CA ALA A 117 -5.92 -6.66 15.69
C ALA A 117 -6.61 -6.65 14.31
N LEU A 118 -7.88 -7.09 14.25
CA LEU A 118 -8.85 -6.80 13.19
C LEU A 118 -9.25 -5.32 13.23
N ILE A 119 -8.23 -4.50 13.13
CA ILE A 119 -8.35 -3.07 13.11
C ILE A 119 -8.60 -2.70 11.67
N GLY A 120 -9.74 -2.05 11.42
CA GLY A 120 -10.01 -1.35 10.16
C GLY A 120 -9.04 -0.19 9.95
N ASP A 121 -7.75 -0.45 9.84
CA ASP A 121 -6.71 0.55 9.57
C ASP A 121 -6.51 0.66 8.07
N TYR A 122 -7.55 1.19 7.41
CA TYR A 122 -7.62 1.36 5.97
C TYR A 122 -6.51 2.29 5.43
N GLY A 123 -5.90 3.12 6.28
CA GLY A 123 -4.70 3.88 5.93
C GLY A 123 -3.46 2.98 5.87
N ARG A 124 -3.21 2.15 6.89
CA ARG A 124 -2.04 1.26 6.90
C ARG A 124 -2.15 0.08 5.94
N ILE A 125 -3.36 -0.32 5.57
CA ILE A 125 -3.60 -1.42 4.64
C ILE A 125 -3.01 -1.14 3.24
N PHE A 126 -2.87 0.14 2.88
CA PHE A 126 -2.29 0.57 1.62
C PHE A 126 -0.97 -0.13 1.29
N TYR A 127 -0.02 -0.17 2.24
CA TYR A 127 1.32 -0.71 2.00
C TYR A 127 1.31 -2.17 1.54
N MET A 128 0.45 -2.97 2.16
CA MET A 128 0.32 -4.38 1.83
C MET A 128 -0.45 -4.55 0.51
N LEU A 129 -1.48 -3.74 0.26
CA LEU A 129 -2.18 -3.78 -1.03
C LEU A 129 -1.30 -3.30 -2.19
N GLU A 130 -0.48 -2.27 -1.98
CA GLU A 130 0.53 -1.79 -2.93
C GLU A 130 1.53 -2.91 -3.25
N ALA A 131 2.04 -3.60 -2.23
CA ALA A 131 2.89 -4.77 -2.41
C ALA A 131 2.22 -5.86 -3.27
N LEU A 132 0.94 -6.14 -3.05
CA LEU A 132 0.19 -7.09 -3.88
C LEU A 132 0.00 -6.58 -5.32
N CYS A 133 -0.29 -5.31 -5.53
CA CYS A 133 -0.38 -4.70 -6.87
C CYS A 133 0.94 -4.81 -7.63
N TRP A 134 2.06 -4.44 -7.00
CA TRP A 134 3.39 -4.55 -7.61
C TRP A 134 3.77 -6.00 -7.89
N THR A 135 3.49 -6.92 -6.96
CA THR A 135 3.73 -8.35 -7.18
C THR A 135 2.87 -8.89 -8.33
N HIS A 136 1.58 -8.55 -8.37
CA HIS A 136 0.69 -8.94 -9.47
C HIS A 136 1.18 -8.42 -10.84
N TYR A 137 1.72 -7.20 -10.88
CA TYR A 137 2.21 -6.58 -12.11
C TYR A 137 3.41 -7.34 -12.68
N VAL A 138 4.37 -7.69 -11.81
CA VAL A 138 5.67 -8.24 -12.22
C VAL A 138 5.69 -9.77 -12.27
N SER A 139 4.87 -10.44 -11.46
CA SER A 139 4.78 -11.90 -11.39
C SER A 139 4.39 -12.49 -12.74
N GLU A 140 5.02 -13.61 -13.10
CA GLU A 140 4.59 -14.43 -14.25
C GLU A 140 3.73 -15.62 -13.81
N ASN A 141 3.70 -15.93 -12.51
CA ASN A 141 2.87 -16.97 -11.93
C ASN A 141 1.38 -16.61 -12.06
N GLN A 142 0.69 -17.26 -13.00
CA GLN A 142 -0.70 -16.95 -13.34
C GLN A 142 -1.67 -17.29 -12.20
N ASP A 143 -1.46 -18.40 -11.50
CA ASP A 143 -2.33 -18.82 -10.40
C ASP A 143 -2.25 -17.83 -9.24
N LEU A 144 -1.05 -17.38 -8.91
CA LEU A 144 -0.86 -16.35 -7.90
C LEU A 144 -1.47 -15.02 -8.35
N ARG A 145 -1.30 -14.62 -9.61
CA ARG A 145 -1.92 -13.40 -10.13
C ARG A 145 -3.44 -13.43 -10.01
N GLN A 146 -4.07 -14.55 -10.40
CA GLN A 146 -5.52 -14.72 -10.24
C GLN A 146 -5.93 -14.69 -8.76
N THR A 147 -5.13 -15.28 -7.88
CA THR A 147 -5.35 -15.23 -6.43
C THR A 147 -5.33 -13.78 -5.93
N ILE A 148 -4.30 -13.00 -6.27
CA ILE A 148 -4.18 -11.59 -5.88
C ILE A 148 -5.36 -10.78 -6.42
N ALA A 149 -5.68 -10.93 -7.71
CA ALA A 149 -6.81 -10.25 -8.34
C ALA A 149 -8.13 -10.58 -7.63
N GLY A 150 -8.36 -11.85 -7.28
CA GLY A 150 -9.52 -12.29 -6.50
C GLY A 150 -9.60 -11.63 -5.12
N ARG A 151 -8.47 -11.52 -4.40
CA ARG A 151 -8.42 -10.85 -3.09
C ARG A 151 -8.66 -9.34 -3.19
N LEU A 152 -8.14 -8.69 -4.21
CA LEU A 152 -8.39 -7.26 -4.46
C LEU A 152 -9.88 -7.00 -4.78
N ARG A 153 -10.53 -7.87 -5.58
CA ARG A 153 -11.99 -7.80 -5.80
C ARG A 153 -12.78 -7.94 -4.50
N GLN A 154 -12.40 -8.90 -3.65
CA GLN A 154 -13.06 -9.10 -2.35
C GLN A 154 -12.93 -7.86 -1.46
N TRP A 155 -11.74 -7.27 -1.36
CA TRP A 155 -11.52 -6.07 -0.54
C TRP A 155 -12.32 -4.88 -1.03
N LEU A 156 -12.36 -4.65 -2.35
CA LEU A 156 -13.16 -3.57 -2.92
C LEU A 156 -14.63 -3.66 -2.50
N GLN A 157 -15.22 -4.84 -2.62
CA GLN A 157 -16.61 -5.09 -2.26
C GLN A 157 -16.86 -5.01 -0.75
N ALA A 158 -15.93 -5.54 0.04
CA ALA A 158 -16.08 -5.60 1.48
C ALA A 158 -15.95 -4.23 2.15
N ASP A 159 -15.06 -3.38 1.64
CA ASP A 159 -14.64 -2.13 2.28
C ASP A 159 -14.81 -0.89 1.37
N ILE A 160 -13.99 -0.77 0.32
CA ILE A 160 -13.86 0.49 -0.45
C ILE A 160 -15.18 0.99 -1.03
N LEU A 161 -15.97 0.12 -1.66
CA LEU A 161 -17.19 0.55 -2.34
C LEU A 161 -18.23 1.08 -1.35
N LYS A 162 -18.23 0.55 -0.12
CA LYS A 162 -19.11 0.99 0.97
C LYS A 162 -18.58 2.26 1.63
N ARG A 163 -17.26 2.33 1.85
CA ARG A 163 -16.58 3.45 2.50
C ARG A 163 -16.62 4.73 1.66
N PHE A 164 -16.49 4.59 0.35
CA PHE A 164 -16.50 5.69 -0.60
C PHE A 164 -17.62 5.48 -1.64
N PRO A 165 -18.89 5.73 -1.31
CA PRO A 165 -19.97 5.63 -2.30
C PRO A 165 -19.75 6.61 -3.45
N VAL A 166 -20.12 6.22 -4.68
CA VAL A 166 -19.99 7.12 -5.84
C VAL A 166 -20.71 8.43 -5.59
N GLU A 167 -21.84 8.43 -4.89
CA GLU A 167 -22.69 9.62 -4.78
C GLU A 167 -22.20 10.65 -3.76
N LYS A 168 -21.09 10.35 -3.08
CA LYS A 168 -20.47 11.20 -2.07
C LYS A 168 -19.16 11.81 -2.60
N PRO A 169 -18.69 12.91 -1.98
CA PRO A 169 -17.32 13.38 -2.17
C PRO A 169 -16.30 12.29 -1.80
N TRP A 170 -15.09 12.35 -2.39
CA TRP A 170 -14.03 11.37 -2.13
C TRP A 170 -13.66 11.23 -0.65
N PHE A 171 -13.55 12.35 0.05
CA PHE A 171 -13.23 12.37 1.48
C PHE A 171 -14.26 13.20 2.22
N ASP A 172 -14.84 12.63 3.28
CA ASP A 172 -15.73 13.31 4.20
C ASP A 172 -15.07 13.30 5.60
N LEU A 173 -14.69 14.49 6.07
CA LEU A 173 -14.07 14.68 7.39
C LEU A 173 -15.08 14.46 8.54
N ASN A 174 -16.37 14.36 8.25
CA ASN A 174 -17.36 14.02 9.24
C ASN A 174 -17.14 12.56 9.66
N LYS A 175 -16.48 12.38 10.82
CA LYS A 175 -16.23 11.11 11.54
C LYS A 175 -17.42 10.13 11.60
N LEU A 176 -18.64 10.58 11.28
CA LEU A 176 -19.88 9.83 11.34
C LEU A 176 -19.97 8.66 10.35
N TYR A 177 -19.29 8.72 9.20
CA TYR A 177 -19.44 7.66 8.19
C TYR A 177 -18.80 6.34 8.63
N LEU A 178 -17.67 6.38 9.34
CA LEU A 178 -16.97 5.18 9.84
C LEU A 178 -17.79 4.43 10.88
N THR A 179 -18.48 5.14 11.78
CA THR A 179 -19.37 4.54 12.79
C THR A 179 -20.70 4.03 12.23
N GLN A 180 -21.08 4.36 11.00
CA GLN A 180 -22.40 4.06 10.45
C GLN A 180 -22.39 3.00 9.35
N VAL A 181 -21.32 2.91 8.54
CA VAL A 181 -21.24 1.95 7.43
C VAL A 181 -20.97 0.52 7.90
N VAL A 182 -20.50 0.34 9.14
CA VAL A 182 -20.15 -0.97 9.72
C VAL A 182 -21.01 -1.29 10.94
N LYS A 183 -22.31 -0.97 10.90
CA LYS A 183 -23.21 -1.26 12.04
C LYS A 183 -23.65 -2.71 12.15
N GLU A 184 -23.59 -3.50 11.08
CA GLU A 184 -24.36 -4.76 11.03
C GLU A 184 -23.54 -6.05 10.89
N SER A 185 -22.20 -6.03 10.78
CA SER A 185 -21.48 -7.30 10.60
C SER A 185 -20.07 -7.43 11.18
N LEU A 186 -19.60 -6.53 12.03
CA LEU A 186 -18.25 -6.61 12.62
C LEU A 186 -18.27 -6.57 14.16
N GLU A 187 -19.14 -7.37 14.80
CA GLU A 187 -19.01 -7.59 16.25
C GLU A 187 -17.57 -8.02 16.60
N GLY A 188 -16.88 -7.22 17.42
CA GLY A 188 -15.50 -7.46 17.85
C GLY A 188 -14.39 -6.74 17.08
N TRP A 189 -14.70 -5.90 16.08
CA TRP A 189 -13.69 -5.09 15.36
C TRP A 189 -13.51 -3.69 15.98
N ASN A 190 -12.25 -3.25 16.14
CA ASN A 190 -11.90 -1.89 16.57
C ASN A 190 -11.19 -1.15 15.42
N ASP A 191 -11.82 -0.20 14.73
CA ASP A 191 -11.10 0.73 13.84
C ASP A 191 -9.98 1.46 14.62
N SER A 192 -8.80 1.63 14.01
CA SER A 192 -7.69 2.39 14.61
C SER A 192 -8.07 3.84 14.93
N ALA A 193 -9.11 4.36 14.26
CA ALA A 193 -9.71 5.64 14.57
C ALA A 193 -10.35 5.67 15.97
N HIS A 194 -10.73 4.52 16.53
CA HIS A 194 -11.26 4.38 17.90
C HIS A 194 -10.17 4.44 18.97
N ASP A 195 -8.91 4.16 18.63
CA ASP A 195 -7.77 4.24 19.56
C ASP A 195 -7.25 5.68 19.76
N GLY A 196 -7.91 6.69 19.17
CA GLY A 196 -7.50 8.09 19.26
C GLY A 196 -6.16 8.40 18.56
N LEU A 197 -5.62 7.47 17.79
CA LEU A 197 -4.33 7.62 17.14
C LEU A 197 -4.44 8.48 15.87
N ARG A 198 -4.00 9.74 16.02
CA ARG A 198 -3.51 10.67 14.98
C ARG A 198 -4.30 10.63 13.66
N PHE A 199 -5.44 11.33 13.64
CA PHE A 199 -6.27 11.53 12.44
C PHE A 199 -5.44 11.81 11.17
N TYR A 200 -4.50 12.75 11.22
CA TYR A 200 -3.66 13.10 10.08
C TYR A 200 -2.76 11.96 9.58
N TRP A 201 -2.34 11.04 10.44
CA TRP A 201 -1.59 9.85 10.03
C TRP A 201 -2.42 8.91 9.17
N GLN A 202 -3.68 8.68 9.56
CA GLN A 202 -4.59 7.86 8.78
C GLN A 202 -4.92 8.54 7.45
N VAL A 203 -5.30 9.81 7.52
CA VAL A 203 -5.71 10.59 6.34
C VAL A 203 -4.56 10.72 5.33
N ALA A 204 -3.33 10.93 5.77
CA ALA A 204 -2.15 10.99 4.89
C ALA A 204 -2.02 9.73 4.02
N LYS A 205 -2.25 8.55 4.58
CA LYS A 205 -2.15 7.28 3.86
C LYS A 205 -3.32 7.02 2.92
N CYS A 206 -4.48 7.61 3.21
CA CYS A 206 -5.65 7.54 2.34
C CYS A 206 -5.40 8.22 0.99
N CYS A 207 -4.48 9.17 0.94
CA CYS A 207 -4.06 9.82 -0.29
C CYS A 207 -3.51 8.83 -1.32
N ALA A 208 -3.11 7.61 -0.92
CA ALA A 208 -2.60 6.58 -1.81
C ALA A 208 -3.65 5.55 -2.26
N ILE A 209 -4.85 5.53 -1.68
CA ILE A 209 -5.92 4.61 -2.12
C ILE A 209 -6.27 4.79 -3.61
N PRO A 210 -6.36 6.01 -4.16
CA PRO A 210 -6.69 6.18 -5.59
C PRO A 210 -5.69 5.48 -6.51
N HIS A 211 -4.41 5.43 -6.15
CA HIS A 211 -3.40 4.65 -6.88
C HIS A 211 -3.78 3.16 -6.95
N LEU A 212 -4.21 2.54 -5.83
CA LEU A 212 -4.66 1.14 -5.82
C LEU A 212 -5.90 0.92 -6.70
N LEU A 213 -6.83 1.87 -6.70
CA LEU A 213 -8.05 1.80 -7.52
C LEU A 213 -7.74 1.96 -9.01
N ALA A 214 -6.84 2.88 -9.36
CA ALA A 214 -6.36 3.06 -10.72
C ALA A 214 -5.68 1.78 -11.24
N TYR A 215 -4.76 1.22 -10.44
CA TYR A 215 -4.11 -0.06 -10.74
C TYR A 215 -5.12 -1.17 -11.03
N PHE A 216 -6.14 -1.31 -10.16
CA PHE A 216 -7.19 -2.30 -10.33
C PHE A 216 -7.91 -2.15 -11.67
N CYS A 217 -8.31 -0.93 -12.03
CA CYS A 217 -8.98 -0.66 -13.30
C CYS A 217 -8.11 -0.93 -14.53
N ASN A 218 -6.80 -0.72 -14.42
CA ASN A 218 -5.89 -0.85 -15.55
C ASN A 218 -5.41 -2.29 -15.77
N HIS A 219 -5.29 -3.08 -14.70
CA HIS A 219 -4.63 -4.39 -14.77
C HIS A 219 -5.48 -5.58 -14.34
N ILE A 220 -6.63 -5.37 -13.70
CA ILE A 220 -7.46 -6.46 -13.17
C ILE A 220 -8.84 -6.45 -13.81
N GLU A 221 -9.54 -5.32 -13.74
CA GLU A 221 -10.91 -5.22 -14.23
C GLU A 221 -11.32 -3.76 -14.44
N ASP A 222 -11.63 -3.41 -15.68
CA ASP A 222 -12.13 -2.08 -16.00
C ASP A 222 -13.56 -1.90 -15.48
N ARG A 223 -13.75 -0.92 -14.58
CA ARG A 223 -15.01 -0.64 -13.90
C ARG A 223 -15.23 0.86 -13.81
N GLU A 224 -16.28 1.32 -14.48
CA GLU A 224 -16.65 2.74 -14.53
C GLU A 224 -16.86 3.35 -13.14
N ASP A 225 -17.52 2.63 -12.24
CA ASP A 225 -17.80 3.12 -10.89
C ASP A 225 -16.53 3.29 -10.04
N ILE A 226 -15.47 2.52 -10.31
CA ILE A 226 -14.16 2.66 -9.66
C ILE A 226 -13.37 3.78 -10.34
N ARG A 227 -13.37 3.88 -11.67
CA ARG A 227 -12.74 5.00 -12.39
C ARG A 227 -13.30 6.35 -11.95
N LEU A 228 -14.61 6.45 -11.76
CA LEU A 228 -15.25 7.68 -11.26
C LEU A 228 -14.77 8.05 -9.85
N ARG A 229 -14.48 7.06 -8.99
CA ARG A 229 -13.88 7.30 -7.67
C ARG A 229 -12.44 7.79 -7.78
N VAL A 230 -11.64 7.19 -8.66
CA VAL A 230 -10.27 7.66 -8.95
C VAL A 230 -10.30 9.11 -9.44
N GLN A 231 -11.21 9.45 -10.35
CA GLN A 231 -11.38 10.81 -10.85
C GLN A 231 -11.75 11.79 -9.73
N LYS A 232 -12.74 11.46 -8.90
CA LYS A 232 -13.16 12.30 -7.76
C LYS A 232 -12.03 12.48 -6.75
N ALA A 233 -11.25 11.43 -6.50
CA ALA A 233 -10.09 11.51 -5.64
C ALA A 233 -8.99 12.41 -6.22
N GLY A 234 -8.71 12.29 -7.52
CA GLY A 234 -7.78 13.15 -8.22
C GLY A 234 -8.20 14.63 -8.16
N GLN A 235 -9.47 14.92 -8.39
CA GLN A 235 -10.02 16.28 -8.25
C GLN A 235 -9.87 16.82 -6.82
N TYR A 236 -10.14 15.99 -5.82
CA TYR A 236 -9.98 16.35 -4.41
C TYR A 236 -8.52 16.66 -4.07
N LEU A 237 -7.58 15.79 -4.48
CA LEU A 237 -6.15 15.96 -4.21
C LEU A 237 -5.52 17.10 -5.02
N ALA A 238 -6.10 17.47 -6.17
CA ALA A 238 -5.66 18.60 -6.98
C ALA A 238 -6.15 19.95 -6.42
N ASN A 239 -7.17 19.96 -5.55
CA ASN A 239 -7.64 21.18 -4.91
C ASN A 239 -6.76 21.49 -3.67
N PRO A 240 -6.05 22.64 -3.63
CA PRO A 240 -5.10 22.92 -2.56
C PRO A 240 -5.71 22.95 -1.15
N LEU A 241 -6.93 23.46 -1.01
CA LEU A 241 -7.61 23.53 0.28
C LEU A 241 -7.99 22.12 0.75
N GLN A 242 -8.56 21.30 -0.13
CA GLN A 242 -8.97 19.94 0.18
C GLN A 242 -7.77 19.02 0.46
N ALA A 243 -6.70 19.14 -0.34
CA ALA A 243 -5.45 18.42 -0.14
C ALA A 243 -4.80 18.76 1.21
N ARG A 244 -4.79 20.05 1.61
CA ARG A 244 -4.28 20.47 2.91
C ARG A 244 -5.05 19.85 4.08
N MET A 245 -6.36 19.57 3.93
CA MET A 245 -7.13 18.85 4.96
C MET A 245 -6.61 17.42 5.20
N CYS A 246 -5.90 16.87 4.21
CA CYS A 246 -5.21 15.58 4.30
C CYS A 246 -3.73 15.70 4.68
N ALA A 247 -3.31 16.84 5.22
CA ALA A 247 -1.93 17.21 5.52
C ALA A 247 -0.99 17.29 4.29
N VAL A 248 -1.52 17.25 3.06
CA VAL A 248 -0.71 17.42 1.84
C VAL A 248 -0.20 18.87 1.81
N MET A 249 1.13 19.03 1.76
CA MET A 249 1.80 20.35 1.80
C MET A 249 1.36 21.24 2.99
N ALA A 250 0.91 20.64 4.10
CA ALA A 250 0.56 21.38 5.31
C ALA A 250 1.84 21.70 6.10
N ASP A 251 2.28 22.94 6.05
CA ASP A 251 3.50 23.44 6.69
C ASP A 251 3.37 23.63 8.22
N ASP A 252 2.14 23.61 8.71
CA ASP A 252 1.72 23.84 10.10
C ASP A 252 1.29 22.57 10.85
N VAL A 253 1.34 21.42 10.20
CA VAL A 253 0.99 20.10 10.76
C VAL A 253 2.28 19.26 10.89
N GLU A 254 2.34 18.34 11.87
CA GLU A 254 3.47 17.42 12.14
C GLU A 254 4.27 17.07 10.86
N PRO A 255 5.48 17.64 10.65
CA PRO A 255 6.17 17.64 9.35
C PRO A 255 6.37 16.27 8.73
N GLU A 256 6.56 15.23 9.56
CA GLU A 256 6.69 13.85 9.15
C GLU A 256 5.46 13.31 8.41
N PHE A 257 4.26 13.79 8.74
CA PHE A 257 3.01 13.35 8.11
C PHE A 257 2.77 14.09 6.81
N CYS A 258 3.13 15.35 6.77
CA CYS A 258 2.95 16.18 5.60
C CYS A 258 3.82 15.70 4.44
N MET A 259 5.05 15.26 4.72
CA MET A 259 5.92 14.64 3.72
C MET A 259 5.30 13.34 3.17
N GLN A 260 4.80 12.46 4.04
CA GLN A 260 4.18 11.20 3.60
C GLN A 260 2.90 11.44 2.80
N ALA A 261 2.01 12.29 3.30
CA ALA A 261 0.78 12.69 2.63
C ALA A 261 1.08 13.24 1.23
N THR A 262 2.10 14.10 1.11
CA THR A 262 2.51 14.69 -0.16
C THR A 262 3.03 13.63 -1.14
N GLY A 263 3.84 12.68 -0.68
CA GLY A 263 4.30 11.57 -1.52
C GLY A 263 3.15 10.69 -2.01
N PHE A 264 2.24 10.31 -1.12
CA PHE A 264 1.06 9.49 -1.45
C PHE A 264 0.09 10.19 -2.40
N ALA A 265 -0.20 11.47 -2.15
CA ALA A 265 -1.05 12.27 -3.02
C ALA A 265 -0.40 12.45 -4.40
N GLY A 266 0.91 12.66 -4.46
CA GLY A 266 1.67 12.76 -5.70
C GLY A 266 1.56 11.49 -6.55
N LEU A 267 1.71 10.31 -5.94
CA LEU A 267 1.54 9.01 -6.61
C LEU A 267 0.14 8.87 -7.22
N SER A 268 -0.90 9.14 -6.42
CA SER A 268 -2.29 9.05 -6.87
C SER A 268 -2.65 10.07 -7.94
N LEU A 269 -2.12 11.30 -7.85
CA LEU A 269 -2.33 12.34 -8.86
C LEU A 269 -1.63 12.00 -10.17
N ALA A 270 -0.40 11.46 -10.11
CA ALA A 270 0.29 10.98 -11.30
C ALA A 270 -0.56 9.95 -12.04
N GLU A 271 -1.16 8.99 -11.32
CA GLU A 271 -2.03 8.00 -11.93
C GLU A 271 -3.36 8.52 -12.46
N ALA A 272 -3.95 9.48 -11.76
CA ALA A 272 -5.16 10.13 -12.22
C ALA A 272 -4.94 10.92 -13.53
N LEU A 273 -3.71 11.40 -13.77
CA LEU A 273 -3.35 12.17 -14.97
C LEU A 273 -2.86 11.27 -16.11
N VAL A 274 -2.05 10.25 -15.79
CA VAL A 274 -1.42 9.36 -16.77
C VAL A 274 -1.55 7.93 -16.24
N SER A 275 -2.38 7.13 -16.92
CA SER A 275 -2.59 5.73 -16.58
C SER A 275 -1.29 4.92 -16.58
N ASP A 276 -1.09 4.11 -15.55
CA ASP A 276 0.08 3.26 -15.28
C ASP A 276 1.39 4.05 -15.04
N SER A 277 1.30 5.32 -14.66
CA SER A 277 2.47 6.19 -14.48
C SER A 277 3.61 5.64 -13.59
N PRO A 278 3.36 4.92 -12.46
CA PRO A 278 4.42 4.32 -11.64
C PRO A 278 5.15 3.19 -12.35
N PHE A 279 4.52 2.54 -13.32
CA PHE A 279 5.10 1.41 -14.07
C PHE A 279 5.73 1.85 -15.39
N GLN A 280 5.25 2.94 -16.00
CA GLN A 280 5.79 3.47 -17.25
C GLN A 280 7.28 3.82 -17.18
N ALA A 281 7.79 4.17 -15.99
CA ALA A 281 9.21 4.48 -15.80
C ALA A 281 10.14 3.33 -16.22
N TYR A 282 9.64 2.08 -16.15
CA TYR A 282 10.40 0.87 -16.38
C TYR A 282 10.31 0.34 -17.83
N LEU A 283 9.49 0.97 -18.68
CA LEU A 283 9.34 0.61 -20.09
C LEU A 283 10.29 1.39 -21.03
N ARG A 284 11.21 2.17 -20.46
CA ARG A 284 12.17 3.04 -21.17
C ARG A 284 13.52 2.34 -21.34
#